data_AF-A0A9W6XUI7-F1
#
_entry.id   AF-A0A9W6XUI7-F1
#
_cell.length_a   1.000
_cell.length_b   1.000
_cell.length_c   1.000
_cell.angle_alpha   90.00
_cell.angle_beta   90.00
_cell.angle_gamma   90.00
#
_symmetry.space_group_name_H-M   'P 1'
#
loop_
_entity.id
_entity.type
_entity.pdbx_description
1 polymer ?
#
loop_
_entity_poly.entity_id
_entity_poly.type
_entity_poly.pdbx_seq_one_letter_code
_entity_poly.pdbx_strand_id
1 'polypeptide(L)'
;MNYHTALSIVIALVDALESQYLPAILALPSRPCVIPLSTTNALAGQDNGSAGLDGDGNGENDVSFSDMLLQAVDDDLERTLQEEARLIMTINSAFLSGEFVRALQEKIDEYCRAGFPGDAPILECLPTPIHDMTEAFHSIVSNEVQEVLSRSLRKRLLEVIQHQMEEQLKYVLSSAEYDALGSRGSPLLRLVEHEVLKNRELQRYERALCSSPFEDLVEAVTQDLTSGVERALIATKKPCNDLGALQLEREVTDMLARVSTLVPQKSLRAAFTRLFQVVFILNLMQPSHVLDYLTSVREELSLETIATLLRMRIDFKSQEIARAIDQMTKADAKNKASNVGSSS
;
A
#
# COMPACT_ATOMS: atom_id res chain seq x y z
N MET A 1 12.80 -43.39 15.57
CA MET A 1 11.95 -42.63 16.50
C MET A 1 10.52 -43.14 16.34
N ASN A 2 9.74 -43.32 17.41
CA ASN A 2 8.35 -43.80 17.28
C ASN A 2 7.43 -42.65 16.81
N TYR A 3 6.45 -42.95 15.94
CA TYR A 3 5.45 -42.01 15.43
C TYR A 3 4.81 -41.17 16.55
N HIS A 4 4.38 -41.82 17.64
CA HIS A 4 3.77 -41.12 18.77
C HIS A 4 4.72 -40.13 19.47
N THR A 5 6.01 -40.46 19.55
CA THR A 5 7.01 -39.55 20.13
C THR A 5 7.24 -38.35 19.21
N ALA A 6 7.28 -38.55 17.89
CA ALA A 6 7.37 -37.47 16.92
C ALA A 6 6.14 -36.55 16.98
N LEU A 7 4.94 -37.13 17.00
CA LEU A 7 3.68 -36.39 17.15
C LEU A 7 3.66 -35.55 18.45
N SER A 8 4.03 -36.13 19.59
CA SER A 8 4.08 -35.38 20.86
C SER A 8 5.06 -34.20 20.83
N ILE A 9 6.20 -34.34 20.15
CA ILE A 9 7.17 -33.25 20.01
C ILE A 9 6.63 -32.15 19.10
N VAL A 10 6.00 -32.50 17.97
CA VAL A 10 5.41 -31.50 17.08
C VAL A 10 4.26 -30.75 17.77
N ILE A 11 3.41 -31.45 18.53
CA ILE A 11 2.35 -30.81 19.33
C ILE A 11 2.96 -29.80 20.32
N ALA A 12 4.00 -30.19 21.06
CA ALA A 12 4.66 -29.28 22.00
C ALA A 12 5.32 -28.07 21.32
N LEU A 13 5.85 -28.25 20.10
CA LEU A 13 6.41 -27.15 19.32
C LEU A 13 5.32 -26.16 18.86
N VAL A 14 4.19 -26.67 18.36
CA VAL A 14 3.07 -25.83 17.91
C VAL A 14 2.45 -25.08 19.08
N ASP A 15 2.26 -25.74 20.21
CA ASP A 15 1.75 -25.12 21.45
C ASP A 15 2.70 -24.03 21.96
N ALA A 16 4.02 -24.22 21.88
CA ALA A 16 4.99 -23.19 22.25
C ALA A 16 4.96 -21.97 21.30
N LEU A 17 4.80 -22.19 19.99
CA LEU A 17 4.69 -21.12 19.01
C LEU A 17 3.43 -20.28 19.24
N GLU A 18 2.31 -20.94 19.53
CA GLU A 18 1.02 -20.30 19.80
C GLU A 18 1.01 -19.57 21.15
N SER A 19 1.44 -20.23 22.23
CA SER A 19 1.30 -19.70 23.60
C SER A 19 2.37 -18.69 24.01
N GLN A 20 3.55 -18.69 23.36
CA GLN A 20 4.68 -17.83 23.75
C GLN A 20 5.06 -16.85 22.65
N TYR A 21 5.19 -17.33 21.41
CA TYR A 21 5.83 -16.58 20.35
C TYR A 21 4.89 -15.57 19.69
N LEU A 22 3.68 -15.99 19.37
CA LEU A 22 2.64 -15.10 18.81
C LEU A 22 2.28 -13.96 19.78
N PRO A 23 2.00 -14.19 21.09
CA PRO A 23 1.78 -13.12 22.04
C PRO A 23 2.98 -12.19 22.22
N ALA A 24 4.21 -12.70 22.13
CA ALA A 24 5.40 -11.87 22.25
C ALA A 24 5.52 -10.84 21.12
N ILE A 25 5.16 -11.24 19.89
CA ILE A 25 5.13 -10.35 18.72
C ILE A 25 4.01 -9.32 18.84
N LEU A 26 2.82 -9.74 19.26
CA LEU A 26 1.69 -8.84 19.50
C LEU A 26 1.94 -7.86 20.66
N ALA A 27 2.83 -8.21 21.59
CA ALA A 27 3.23 -7.36 22.71
C ALA A 27 4.46 -6.46 22.42
N LEU A 28 5.10 -6.58 21.25
CA LEU A 28 6.18 -5.68 20.81
C LEU A 28 5.80 -4.18 20.85
N PRO A 29 4.55 -3.76 20.57
CA PRO A 29 4.14 -2.35 20.70
C PRO A 29 4.32 -1.78 22.11
N SER A 30 4.35 -2.63 23.14
CA SER A 30 4.34 -2.25 24.56
C SER A 30 5.71 -2.40 25.25
N ARG A 31 6.72 -2.98 24.59
CA ARG A 31 8.04 -3.16 25.19
C ARG A 31 8.90 -1.90 24.94
N PRO A 32 9.50 -1.30 25.98
CA PRO A 32 10.45 -0.22 25.78
C PRO A 32 11.63 -0.77 24.98
N CYS A 33 11.78 -0.28 23.75
CA CYS A 33 12.95 -0.57 22.93
C CYS A 33 14.12 0.21 23.55
N VAL A 34 14.81 -0.40 24.50
CA VAL A 34 16.06 0.15 25.04
C VAL A 34 17.13 -0.11 23.99
N ILE A 35 17.25 0.81 23.03
CA ILE A 35 18.43 0.85 22.16
C ILE A 35 19.59 1.24 23.09
N PRO A 36 20.63 0.40 23.27
CA PRO A 36 21.79 0.80 24.04
C PRO A 36 22.56 1.82 23.20
N LEU A 37 22.14 3.09 23.28
CA LEU A 37 22.95 4.20 22.82
C LEU A 37 24.19 4.19 23.71
N SER A 38 25.32 3.77 23.13
CA SER A 38 26.61 3.91 23.78
C SER A 38 26.83 5.39 24.01
N THR A 39 26.74 5.82 25.27
CA THR A 39 27.05 7.18 25.70
C THR A 39 28.54 7.42 25.48
N THR A 40 28.89 7.92 24.30
CA THR A 40 30.19 8.56 24.10
C THR A 40 30.21 9.84 24.92
N ASN A 41 30.88 9.75 26.08
CA ASN A 41 31.28 10.89 26.90
C ASN A 41 31.97 11.94 26.02
N ALA A 42 31.24 13.01 25.67
CA ALA A 42 31.82 14.24 25.20
C ALA A 42 32.18 15.10 26.43
N LEU A 43 33.31 14.79 27.05
CA LEU A 43 34.00 15.71 27.95
C LEU A 43 34.64 16.80 27.08
N ALA A 44 33.95 17.92 26.91
CA ALA A 44 34.49 19.13 26.33
C ALA A 44 34.64 20.21 27.42
N GLY A 45 35.89 20.37 27.88
CA GLY A 45 36.53 21.62 28.29
C GLY A 45 35.82 22.55 29.26
N GLN A 46 36.30 22.57 30.51
CA GLN A 46 36.37 23.83 31.27
C GLN A 46 37.81 24.04 31.75
N ASP A 47 38.41 25.08 31.19
CA ASP A 47 39.64 25.69 31.66
C ASP A 47 39.33 27.11 32.15
N ASN A 48 40.06 27.53 33.18
CA ASN A 48 40.14 28.84 33.85
C ASN A 48 39.05 29.30 34.85
N GLY A 49 39.37 29.17 36.14
CA GLY A 49 40.07 30.26 36.86
C GLY A 49 39.32 31.53 37.28
N SER A 50 38.88 31.53 38.55
CA SER A 50 38.92 32.64 39.55
C SER A 50 37.81 33.70 39.67
N ALA A 51 37.47 33.91 40.96
CA ALA A 51 36.95 35.11 41.64
C ALA A 51 35.43 35.38 41.74
N GLY A 52 34.86 35.02 42.91
CA GLY A 52 34.40 36.04 43.86
C GLY A 52 32.92 36.46 43.89
N LEU A 53 32.31 36.15 45.03
CA LEU A 53 31.31 36.92 45.80
C LEU A 53 29.81 36.63 45.62
N ASP A 54 29.21 36.45 46.80
CA ASP A 54 27.82 36.17 47.13
C ASP A 54 26.80 37.10 46.46
N GLY A 55 25.72 36.49 45.97
CA GLY A 55 24.53 37.17 45.48
C GLY A 55 23.34 36.23 45.58
N ASP A 56 22.64 36.32 46.70
CA ASP A 56 21.33 35.74 46.95
C ASP A 56 20.38 36.05 45.78
N GLY A 57 19.92 35.01 45.08
CA GLY A 57 19.15 35.12 43.86
C GLY A 57 18.32 33.85 43.71
N ASN A 58 17.08 33.94 44.18
CA ASN A 58 15.99 33.00 43.95
C ASN A 58 15.78 32.80 42.44
N GLY A 59 16.60 31.95 41.82
CA GLY A 59 16.39 31.45 40.48
C GLY A 59 15.36 30.34 40.56
N GLU A 60 14.08 30.70 40.67
CA GLU A 60 13.04 29.85 40.12
C GLU A 60 13.54 29.41 38.74
N ASN A 61 13.61 28.10 38.50
CA ASN A 61 13.75 27.54 37.17
C ASN A 61 12.50 28.00 36.39
N ASP A 62 12.50 29.25 35.94
CA ASP A 62 11.62 29.75 34.91
C ASP A 62 12.08 29.02 33.64
N VAL A 63 11.67 27.75 33.54
CA VAL A 63 11.69 27.01 32.30
C VAL A 63 10.87 27.86 31.36
N SER A 64 11.57 28.59 30.48
CA SER A 64 10.95 29.49 29.54
C SER A 64 9.86 28.72 28.80
N PHE A 65 8.70 29.32 28.59
CA PHE A 65 7.62 28.70 27.83
C PHE A 65 8.12 28.18 26.45
N SER A 66 9.11 28.85 25.88
CA SER A 66 9.82 28.39 24.68
C SER A 66 10.55 27.06 24.88
N ASP A 67 11.23 26.88 26.01
CA ASP A 67 11.96 25.63 26.32
C ASP A 67 10.99 24.49 26.63
N MET A 68 9.86 24.78 27.28
CA MET A 68 8.78 23.81 27.50
C MET A 68 8.12 23.38 26.18
N LEU A 69 7.95 24.30 25.23
CA LEU A 69 7.44 23.99 23.89
C LEU A 69 8.45 23.18 23.07
N LEU A 70 9.75 23.53 23.12
CA LEU A 70 10.80 22.77 22.45
C LEU A 70 10.88 21.34 23.01
N GLN A 71 10.87 21.18 24.33
CA GLN A 71 10.85 19.87 24.98
C GLN A 71 9.63 19.06 24.57
N ALA A 72 8.44 19.67 24.54
CA ALA A 72 7.22 18.98 24.12
C ALA A 72 7.26 18.53 22.66
N VAL A 73 7.89 19.30 21.77
CA VAL A 73 8.07 18.94 20.36
C VAL A 73 9.10 17.81 20.21
N ASP A 74 10.20 17.87 20.96
CA ASP A 74 11.23 16.83 20.95
C ASP A 74 10.66 15.51 21.48
N ASP A 75 9.92 15.54 22.59
CA ASP A 75 9.23 14.38 23.17
C ASP A 75 8.21 13.76 22.18
N ASP A 76 7.48 14.61 21.43
CA ASP A 76 6.50 14.16 20.43
C ASP A 76 7.17 13.53 19.19
N LEU A 77 8.29 14.11 18.75
CA LEU A 77 9.09 13.56 17.65
C LEU A 77 9.72 12.22 18.04
N GLU A 78 10.30 12.13 19.23
CA GLU A 78 10.85 10.87 19.76
C GLU A 78 9.78 9.79 19.84
N ARG A 79 8.59 10.13 20.34
CA ARG A 79 7.46 9.20 20.39
C ARG A 79 7.08 8.70 19.00
N THR A 80 6.98 9.60 18.03
CA THR A 80 6.62 9.26 16.64
C THR A 80 7.64 8.32 16.00
N LEU A 81 8.94 8.62 16.17
CA LEU A 81 10.02 7.76 15.68
C LEU A 81 10.04 6.39 16.37
N GLN A 82 9.73 6.35 17.66
CA GLN A 82 9.67 5.10 18.42
C GLN A 82 8.48 4.23 17.99
N GLU A 83 7.32 4.83 17.74
CA GLU A 83 6.15 4.13 17.19
C GLU A 83 6.45 3.52 15.82
N GLU A 84 7.06 4.29 14.92
CA GLU A 84 7.46 3.81 13.59
C GLU A 84 8.47 2.65 13.68
N ALA A 85 9.48 2.78 14.55
CA ALA A 85 10.47 1.72 14.76
C ALA A 85 9.83 0.43 15.31
N ARG A 86 8.84 0.55 16.21
CA ARG A 86 8.07 -0.60 16.71
C ARG A 86 7.29 -1.26 15.59
N LEU A 87 6.67 -0.47 14.72
CA LEU A 87 5.83 -0.97 13.64
C LEU A 87 6.67 -1.76 12.61
N ILE A 88 7.82 -1.22 12.22
CA ILE A 88 8.82 -1.93 11.38
C ILE A 88 9.27 -3.23 12.05
N MET A 89 9.56 -3.20 13.35
CA MET A 89 10.02 -4.38 14.09
C MET A 89 8.92 -5.45 14.14
N THR A 90 7.67 -5.07 14.38
CA THR A 90 6.53 -5.99 14.39
C THR A 90 6.35 -6.65 13.03
N ILE A 91 6.37 -5.87 11.93
CA ILE A 91 6.23 -6.40 10.55
C ILE A 91 7.31 -7.44 10.26
N ASN A 92 8.58 -7.08 10.44
CA ASN A 92 9.69 -7.98 10.14
C ASN A 92 9.67 -9.22 11.02
N SER A 93 9.37 -9.05 12.31
CA SER A 93 9.31 -10.17 13.25
C SER A 93 8.17 -11.11 12.87
N ALA A 94 6.96 -10.61 12.61
CA ALA A 94 5.81 -11.41 12.20
C ALA A 94 6.09 -12.12 10.86
N PHE A 95 6.66 -11.42 9.87
CA PHE A 95 7.03 -12.00 8.59
C PHE A 95 8.03 -13.14 8.73
N LEU A 96 9.17 -12.92 9.38
CA LEU A 96 10.20 -13.94 9.58
C LEU A 96 9.67 -15.14 10.39
N SER A 97 8.76 -14.90 11.32
CA SER A 97 8.10 -15.94 12.09
C SER A 97 7.18 -16.78 11.21
N GLY A 98 6.38 -16.15 10.35
CA GLY A 98 5.54 -16.84 9.37
C GLY A 98 6.37 -17.68 8.40
N GLU A 99 7.49 -17.14 7.88
CA GLU A 99 8.41 -17.90 7.02
C GLU A 99 9.01 -19.11 7.76
N PHE A 100 9.39 -18.95 9.03
CA PHE A 100 9.90 -20.05 9.85
C PHE A 100 8.84 -21.13 10.07
N VAL A 101 7.60 -20.76 10.39
CA VAL A 101 6.49 -21.70 10.59
C VAL A 101 6.18 -22.46 9.31
N ARG A 102 6.17 -21.77 8.15
CA ARG A 102 5.98 -22.41 6.84
C ARG A 102 7.10 -23.41 6.53
N ALA A 103 8.36 -23.02 6.73
CA ALA A 103 9.50 -23.91 6.53
C ALA A 103 9.49 -25.11 7.50
N LEU A 104 9.03 -24.91 8.74
CA LEU A 104 8.85 -25.98 9.71
C LEU A 104 7.76 -26.96 9.26
N GLN A 105 6.63 -26.44 8.76
CA GLN A 105 5.55 -27.24 8.20
C GLN A 105 6.06 -28.14 7.06
N GLU A 106 6.77 -27.58 6.08
CA GLU A 106 7.35 -28.33 4.96
C GLU A 106 8.31 -29.42 5.42
N LYS A 107 9.18 -29.13 6.40
CA LYS A 107 10.12 -30.11 6.97
C LYS A 107 9.43 -31.22 7.75
N ILE A 108 8.38 -30.91 8.51
CA ILE A 108 7.58 -31.93 9.19
C ILE A 108 6.95 -32.85 8.15
N ASP A 109 6.38 -32.27 7.09
CA ASP A 109 5.76 -33.02 6.01
C ASP A 109 6.75 -33.95 5.29
N GLU A 110 7.93 -33.46 4.94
CA GLU A 110 9.01 -34.27 4.35
C GLU A 110 9.43 -35.40 5.29
N TYR A 111 9.65 -35.09 6.56
CA TYR A 111 10.02 -36.08 7.59
C TYR A 111 8.94 -37.14 7.77
N CYS A 112 7.65 -36.78 7.72
CA CYS A 112 6.54 -37.72 7.81
C CYS A 112 6.51 -38.67 6.61
N ARG A 113 6.61 -38.14 5.40
CA ARG A 113 6.59 -38.97 4.17
C ARG A 113 7.77 -39.94 4.12
N ALA A 114 8.95 -39.54 4.60
CA ALA A 114 10.14 -40.37 4.60
C ALA A 114 10.18 -41.37 5.78
N GLY A 115 9.76 -40.96 6.97
CA GLY A 115 9.88 -41.73 8.21
C GLY A 115 8.67 -42.61 8.54
N PHE A 116 7.47 -42.20 8.13
CA PHE A 116 6.19 -42.82 8.52
C PHE A 116 5.22 -42.94 7.33
N PRO A 117 5.59 -43.60 6.22
CA PRO A 117 4.79 -43.63 5.00
C PRO A 117 3.45 -44.40 5.12
N GLY A 118 3.26 -45.20 6.17
CA GLY A 118 2.05 -45.98 6.43
C GLY A 118 1.14 -45.41 7.52
N ASP A 119 1.56 -44.33 8.19
CA ASP A 119 0.80 -43.67 9.25
C ASP A 119 0.08 -42.42 8.71
N ALA A 120 -0.86 -41.88 9.49
CA ALA A 120 -1.51 -40.62 9.14
C ALA A 120 -0.48 -39.46 9.14
N PRO A 121 -0.63 -38.42 8.30
CA PRO A 121 0.24 -37.26 8.33
C PRO A 121 0.19 -36.57 9.72
N ILE A 122 1.36 -36.32 10.31
CA ILE A 122 1.45 -35.71 11.66
C ILE A 122 0.74 -34.37 11.71
N LEU A 123 0.81 -33.57 10.64
CA LEU A 123 0.16 -32.26 10.55
C LEU A 123 -1.36 -32.32 10.67
N GLU A 124 -2.00 -33.37 10.15
CA GLU A 124 -3.45 -33.58 10.25
C GLU A 124 -3.89 -34.00 11.66
N CYS A 125 -2.94 -34.50 12.46
CA CYS A 125 -3.18 -34.97 13.83
C CYS A 125 -2.92 -33.89 14.89
N LEU A 126 -2.60 -32.66 14.49
CA LEU A 126 -2.32 -31.57 15.43
C LEU A 126 -3.62 -31.01 16.03
N PRO A 127 -3.63 -30.65 17.33
CA PRO A 127 -4.78 -30.01 17.96
C PRO A 127 -5.06 -28.62 17.38
N THR A 128 -3.99 -27.86 17.11
CA THR A 128 -4.04 -26.57 16.39
C THR A 128 -3.37 -26.76 15.03
N PRO A 129 -4.07 -26.49 13.91
CA PRO A 129 -3.46 -26.53 12.59
C PRO A 129 -2.32 -25.51 12.48
N ILE A 130 -1.12 -25.97 12.14
CA ILE A 130 0.06 -25.09 11.96
C ILE A 130 -0.16 -24.02 10.86
N HIS A 131 -1.05 -24.32 9.90
CA HIS A 131 -1.45 -23.40 8.85
C HIS A 131 -2.16 -22.15 9.41
N ASP A 132 -3.03 -22.31 10.41
CA ASP A 132 -3.78 -21.19 11.01
C ASP A 132 -2.83 -20.15 11.62
N MET A 133 -1.70 -20.61 12.17
CA MET A 133 -0.65 -19.73 12.70
C MET A 133 0.12 -19.00 11.59
N THR A 134 0.33 -19.64 10.44
CA THR A 134 0.92 -18.98 9.27
C THR A 134 0.00 -17.88 8.75
N GLU A 135 -1.31 -18.13 8.67
CA GLU A 135 -2.31 -17.14 8.29
C GLU A 135 -2.40 -16.00 9.32
N ALA A 136 -2.29 -16.29 10.61
CA ALA A 136 -2.25 -15.28 11.66
C ALA A 136 -1.06 -14.32 11.49
N PHE A 137 0.15 -14.84 11.25
CA PHE A 137 1.31 -14.01 10.98
C PHE A 137 1.17 -13.19 9.69
N HIS A 138 0.65 -13.79 8.62
CA HIS A 138 0.38 -13.07 7.38
C HIS A 138 -0.64 -11.94 7.58
N SER A 139 -1.71 -12.18 8.35
CA SER A 139 -2.70 -11.16 8.70
C SER A 139 -2.09 -10.00 9.49
N ILE A 140 -1.21 -10.30 10.48
CA ILE A 140 -0.49 -9.26 11.22
C ILE A 140 0.36 -8.41 10.26
N VAL A 141 1.16 -9.04 9.40
CA VAL A 141 1.99 -8.32 8.41
C VAL A 141 1.12 -7.42 7.54
N SER A 142 0.03 -7.94 6.97
CA SER A 142 -0.88 -7.17 6.12
C SER A 142 -1.50 -5.97 6.85
N ASN A 143 -1.98 -6.17 8.08
CA ASN A 143 -2.59 -5.10 8.88
C ASN A 143 -1.58 -4.00 9.22
N GLU A 144 -0.38 -4.37 9.66
CA GLU A 144 0.66 -3.40 10.02
C GLU A 144 1.20 -2.66 8.79
N VAL A 145 1.33 -3.33 7.63
CA VAL A 145 1.65 -2.66 6.36
C VAL A 145 0.57 -1.62 5.99
N GLN A 146 -0.71 -1.93 6.19
CA GLN A 146 -1.79 -0.98 5.99
C GLN A 146 -1.73 0.20 6.99
N GLU A 147 -1.26 -0.04 8.20
CA GLU A 147 -1.07 1.00 9.22
C GLU A 147 0.11 1.92 8.91
N VAL A 148 1.23 1.39 8.38
CA VAL A 148 2.32 2.22 7.81
C VAL A 148 1.75 3.19 6.77
N LEU A 149 0.99 2.64 5.82
CA LEU A 149 0.42 3.38 4.70
C LEU A 149 -0.57 4.44 5.18
N SER A 150 -1.45 4.11 6.13
CA SER A 150 -2.48 5.03 6.65
C SER A 150 -1.88 6.25 7.35
N ARG A 151 -0.82 6.05 8.14
CA ARG A 151 -0.20 7.09 8.99
C ARG A 151 0.66 8.08 8.22
N SER A 152 1.40 7.61 7.22
CA SER A 152 2.49 8.38 6.61
C SER A 152 2.18 8.78 5.17
N LEU A 153 1.86 7.80 4.33
CA LEU A 153 1.88 7.97 2.87
C LEU A 153 0.51 8.34 2.27
N ARG A 154 -0.57 7.65 2.71
CA ARG A 154 -1.88 7.68 2.04
C ARG A 154 -2.48 9.07 1.96
N LYS A 155 -2.60 9.76 3.10
CA LYS A 155 -3.29 11.05 3.16
C LYS A 155 -2.62 12.08 2.25
N ARG A 156 -1.29 12.21 2.39
CA ARG A 156 -0.48 13.12 1.58
C ARG A 156 -0.58 12.79 0.10
N LEU A 157 -0.43 11.51 -0.28
CA LEU A 157 -0.50 11.07 -1.67
C LEU A 157 -1.84 11.46 -2.31
N LEU A 158 -2.95 11.18 -1.63
CA LEU A 158 -4.29 11.49 -2.15
C LEU A 158 -4.54 13.01 -2.26
N GLU A 159 -4.09 13.81 -1.29
CA GLU A 159 -4.18 15.27 -1.33
C GLU A 159 -3.39 15.85 -2.52
N VAL A 160 -2.16 15.39 -2.74
CA VAL A 160 -1.33 15.84 -3.86
C VAL A 160 -1.94 15.43 -5.20
N ILE A 161 -2.46 14.20 -5.33
CA ILE A 161 -3.14 13.75 -6.54
C ILE A 161 -4.35 14.63 -6.84
N GLN A 162 -5.20 14.90 -5.85
CA GLN A 162 -6.39 15.73 -6.03
C GLN A 162 -6.01 17.15 -6.49
N HIS A 163 -5.05 17.78 -5.80
CA HIS A 163 -4.59 19.12 -6.12
C HIS A 163 -3.94 19.20 -7.51
N GLN A 164 -3.08 18.25 -7.87
CA GLN A 164 -2.46 18.19 -9.19
C GLN A 164 -3.49 17.93 -10.30
N MET A 165 -4.49 17.09 -10.03
CA MET A 165 -5.60 16.84 -10.96
C MET A 165 -6.41 18.10 -11.21
N GLU A 166 -6.64 18.93 -10.21
CA GLU A 166 -7.38 20.19 -10.33
C GLU A 166 -6.59 21.29 -11.05
N GLU A 167 -5.31 21.46 -10.74
CA GLU A 167 -4.55 22.63 -11.20
C GLU A 167 -3.72 22.38 -12.47
N GLN A 168 -3.06 21.22 -12.56
CA GLN A 168 -1.96 21.01 -13.51
C GLN A 168 -2.35 20.10 -14.68
N LEU A 169 -3.19 19.10 -14.42
CA LEU A 169 -3.59 18.12 -15.42
C LEU A 169 -4.71 18.68 -16.33
N LYS A 170 -4.43 18.69 -17.63
CA LYS A 170 -5.36 19.10 -18.68
C LYS A 170 -5.33 18.05 -19.79
N TYR A 171 -6.51 17.59 -20.19
CA TYR A 171 -6.67 16.55 -21.22
C TYR A 171 -7.43 17.06 -22.45
N VAL A 172 -7.56 18.39 -22.60
CA VAL A 172 -7.89 18.98 -23.89
C VAL A 172 -6.60 19.53 -24.45
N LEU A 173 -6.00 18.77 -25.37
CA LEU A 173 -4.66 19.03 -25.88
C LEU A 173 -4.69 19.39 -27.37
N SER A 174 -3.84 20.34 -27.76
CA SER A 174 -3.41 20.50 -29.14
C SER A 174 -2.28 19.52 -29.49
N SER A 175 -2.02 19.32 -30.79
CA SER A 175 -0.90 18.47 -31.25
C SER A 175 0.44 18.94 -30.68
N ALA A 176 0.68 20.25 -30.63
CA ALA A 176 1.92 20.81 -30.11
C ALA A 176 2.09 20.56 -28.60
N GLU A 177 1.00 20.61 -27.82
CA GLU A 177 1.03 20.31 -26.39
C GLU A 177 1.25 18.82 -26.13
N TYR A 178 0.61 17.95 -26.92
CA TYR A 178 0.82 16.51 -26.87
C TYR A 178 2.30 16.13 -27.12
N ASP A 179 2.91 16.68 -28.17
CA ASP A 179 4.32 16.45 -28.50
C ASP A 179 5.27 17.02 -27.42
N ALA A 180 4.93 18.18 -26.85
CA ALA A 180 5.69 18.79 -25.77
C ALA A 180 5.66 17.95 -24.49
N LEU A 181 4.51 17.37 -24.14
CA LEU A 181 4.40 16.44 -22.99
C LEU A 181 5.20 15.17 -23.22
N GLY A 182 5.22 14.67 -24.47
CA GLY A 182 6.00 13.49 -24.82
C GLY A 182 7.51 13.64 -24.69
N SER A 183 8.03 14.87 -24.79
CA SER A 183 9.46 15.20 -24.70
C SER A 183 9.88 15.73 -23.33
N ARG A 184 9.03 16.54 -22.68
CA ARG A 184 9.33 17.17 -21.37
C ARG A 184 8.90 16.31 -20.18
N GLY A 185 8.07 15.29 -20.41
CA GLY A 185 7.42 14.51 -19.36
C GLY A 185 6.15 15.17 -18.84
N SER A 186 5.21 14.35 -18.36
CA SER A 186 3.91 14.84 -17.91
C SER A 186 3.87 15.26 -16.44
N PRO A 187 2.88 16.09 -16.03
CA PRO A 187 2.64 16.37 -14.62
C PRO A 187 2.35 15.11 -13.79
N LEU A 188 1.57 14.16 -14.33
CA LEU A 188 1.22 12.93 -13.62
C LEU A 188 2.45 12.05 -13.37
N LEU A 189 3.33 11.91 -14.36
CA LEU A 189 4.56 11.14 -14.20
C LEU A 189 5.51 11.79 -13.20
N ARG A 190 5.62 13.12 -13.21
CA ARG A 190 6.41 13.88 -12.22
C ARG A 190 5.86 13.71 -10.80
N LEU A 191 4.54 13.63 -10.63
CA LEU A 191 3.91 13.30 -9.35
C LEU A 191 4.37 11.92 -8.88
N VAL A 192 4.28 10.90 -9.74
CA VAL A 192 4.72 9.54 -9.37
C VAL A 192 6.20 9.49 -9.05
N GLU A 193 7.04 10.20 -9.80
CA GLU A 193 8.46 10.30 -9.50
C GLU A 193 8.73 10.93 -8.13
N HIS A 194 7.99 11.98 -7.75
CA HIS A 194 8.22 12.69 -6.50
C HIS A 194 7.60 11.98 -5.29
N GLU A 195 6.32 11.62 -5.38
CA GLU A 195 5.54 11.08 -4.25
C GLU A 195 5.72 9.59 -4.03
N VAL A 196 6.21 8.84 -5.03
CA VAL A 196 6.48 7.40 -4.92
C VAL A 196 7.99 7.11 -5.02
N LEU A 197 8.61 7.35 -6.18
CA LEU A 197 10.00 6.90 -6.41
C LEU A 197 11.04 7.65 -5.57
N LYS A 198 10.87 8.96 -5.36
CA LYS A 198 11.77 9.82 -4.58
C LYS A 198 11.26 10.07 -3.15
N ASN A 199 10.21 9.35 -2.74
CA ASN A 199 9.65 9.49 -1.41
C ASN A 199 10.65 8.99 -0.36
N ARG A 200 11.03 9.87 0.57
CA ARG A 200 12.03 9.58 1.60
C ARG A 200 11.56 8.51 2.59
N GLU A 201 10.28 8.49 2.91
CA GLU A 201 9.69 7.52 3.84
C GLU A 201 9.67 6.14 3.19
N LEU A 202 9.21 6.04 1.93
CA LEU A 202 9.22 4.77 1.20
C LEU A 202 10.64 4.20 1.02
N GLN A 203 11.62 5.05 0.71
CA GLN A 203 13.05 4.65 0.65
C GLN A 203 13.61 4.21 2.01
N ARG A 204 13.09 4.74 3.12
CA ARG A 204 13.45 4.28 4.46
C ARG A 204 12.85 2.91 4.74
N TYR A 205 11.59 2.69 4.40
CA TYR A 205 10.94 1.39 4.54
C TYR A 205 11.59 0.32 3.65
N GLU A 206 12.04 0.65 2.44
CA GLU A 206 12.81 -0.25 1.57
C GLU A 206 14.07 -0.80 2.26
N ARG A 207 14.75 0.03 3.06
CA ARG A 207 15.97 -0.37 3.78
C ARG A 207 15.69 -1.09 5.09
N ALA A 208 14.50 -0.90 5.65
CA ALA A 208 14.16 -1.32 7.01
C ALA A 208 13.29 -2.57 7.04
N LEU A 209 12.43 -2.79 6.04
CA LEU A 209 11.55 -3.94 5.95
C LEU A 209 12.22 -5.11 5.22
N CYS A 210 11.73 -6.32 5.47
CA CYS A 210 12.01 -7.47 4.62
C CYS A 210 11.43 -7.26 3.21
N SER A 211 11.99 -7.94 2.21
CA SER A 211 11.63 -7.73 0.79
C SER A 211 10.14 -7.94 0.51
N SER A 212 9.55 -9.04 0.99
CA SER A 212 8.13 -9.35 0.74
C SER A 212 7.17 -8.33 1.38
N PRO A 213 7.28 -7.99 2.69
CA PRO A 213 6.47 -6.92 3.28
C PRO A 213 6.67 -5.54 2.62
N PHE A 214 7.88 -5.24 2.13
CA PHE A 214 8.11 -4.02 1.35
C PHE A 214 7.39 -4.07 -0.01
N GLU A 215 7.42 -5.20 -0.70
CA GLU A 215 6.66 -5.40 -1.94
C GLU A 215 5.14 -5.26 -1.73
N ASP A 216 4.63 -5.75 -0.59
CA ASP A 216 3.23 -5.55 -0.17
C ASP A 216 2.91 -4.07 0.10
N LEU A 217 3.81 -3.34 0.76
CA LEU A 217 3.67 -1.90 0.97
C LEU A 217 3.63 -1.13 -0.36
N VAL A 218 4.53 -1.45 -1.30
CA VAL A 218 4.54 -0.80 -2.62
C VAL A 218 3.27 -1.12 -3.40
N GLU A 219 2.79 -2.37 -3.35
CA GLU A 219 1.50 -2.72 -3.97
C GLU A 219 0.36 -1.88 -3.38
N ALA A 220 0.28 -1.75 -2.05
CA ALA A 220 -0.76 -0.97 -1.40
C ALA A 220 -0.67 0.54 -1.74
N VAL A 221 0.54 1.12 -1.77
CA VAL A 221 0.78 2.49 -2.27
C VAL A 221 0.33 2.63 -3.72
N THR A 222 0.59 1.63 -4.55
CA THR A 222 0.18 1.61 -5.96
C THR A 222 -1.34 1.59 -6.10
N GLN A 223 -2.03 0.80 -5.29
CA GLN A 223 -3.50 0.76 -5.26
C GLN A 223 -4.10 2.11 -4.85
N ASP A 224 -3.51 2.79 -3.85
CA ASP A 224 -3.92 4.13 -3.44
C ASP A 224 -3.64 5.18 -4.53
N LEU A 225 -2.50 5.07 -5.22
CA LEU A 225 -2.16 5.92 -6.36
C LEU A 225 -3.17 5.77 -7.50
N THR A 226 -3.44 4.55 -7.96
CA THR A 226 -4.35 4.31 -9.09
C THR A 226 -5.78 4.70 -8.74
N SER A 227 -6.24 4.32 -7.54
CA SER A 227 -7.57 4.69 -7.03
C SER A 227 -7.70 6.20 -6.77
N GLY A 228 -6.62 6.85 -6.34
CA GLY A 228 -6.56 8.30 -6.16
C GLY A 228 -6.69 9.04 -7.49
N VAL A 229 -5.89 8.66 -8.49
CA VAL A 229 -5.93 9.25 -9.83
C VAL A 229 -7.30 9.09 -10.46
N GLU A 230 -7.88 7.89 -10.36
CA GLU A 230 -9.20 7.63 -10.90
C GLU A 230 -10.30 8.46 -10.23
N ARG A 231 -10.32 8.49 -8.88
CA ARG A 231 -11.30 9.28 -8.13
C ARG A 231 -11.18 10.75 -8.47
N ALA A 232 -9.96 11.29 -8.52
CA ALA A 232 -9.74 12.69 -8.87
C ALA A 232 -10.20 13.01 -10.30
N LEU A 233 -9.94 12.10 -11.26
CA LEU A 233 -10.39 12.23 -12.64
C LEU A 233 -11.93 12.28 -12.74
N ILE A 234 -12.61 11.35 -12.07
CA ILE A 234 -14.08 11.26 -12.07
C ILE A 234 -14.72 12.43 -11.30
N ALA A 235 -14.13 12.86 -10.20
CA ALA A 235 -14.66 13.95 -9.38
C ALA A 235 -14.57 15.30 -10.12
N THR A 236 -13.44 15.57 -10.76
CA THR A 236 -13.22 16.83 -11.49
C THR A 236 -13.99 16.89 -12.81
N LYS A 237 -14.32 15.73 -13.41
CA LYS A 237 -15.05 15.61 -14.69
C LYS A 237 -14.45 16.49 -15.79
N LYS A 238 -13.12 16.64 -15.79
CA LYS A 238 -12.44 17.51 -16.73
C LYS A 238 -12.70 17.04 -18.17
N PRO A 239 -12.92 17.98 -19.11
CA PRO A 239 -13.08 17.63 -20.51
C PRO A 239 -11.80 16.97 -21.03
N CYS A 240 -11.98 15.99 -21.91
CA CYS A 240 -10.93 15.21 -22.54
C CYS A 240 -11.19 15.14 -24.05
N ASN A 241 -10.16 15.35 -24.87
CA ASN A 241 -10.24 15.10 -26.32
C ASN A 241 -9.42 13.86 -26.71
N ASP A 242 -9.49 13.44 -27.97
CA ASP A 242 -8.75 12.26 -28.49
C ASP A 242 -7.27 12.25 -28.08
N LEU A 243 -6.56 13.38 -28.24
CA LEU A 243 -5.15 13.49 -27.87
C LEU A 243 -4.93 13.42 -26.36
N GLY A 244 -5.85 13.99 -25.56
CA GLY A 244 -5.80 13.87 -24.10
C GLY A 244 -6.04 12.46 -23.60
N ALA A 245 -6.94 11.71 -24.25
CA ALA A 245 -7.19 10.31 -23.92
C ALA A 245 -5.96 9.44 -24.20
N LEU A 246 -5.31 9.68 -25.35
CA LEU A 246 -4.06 9.00 -25.71
C LEU A 246 -2.90 9.39 -24.77
N GLN A 247 -2.84 10.66 -24.36
CA GLN A 247 -1.86 11.13 -23.38
C GLN A 247 -2.05 10.43 -22.03
N LEU A 248 -3.30 10.33 -21.54
CA LEU A 248 -3.60 9.62 -20.30
C LEU A 248 -3.23 8.13 -20.40
N GLU A 249 -3.49 7.48 -21.53
CA GLU A 249 -3.09 6.09 -21.77
C GLU A 249 -1.57 5.90 -21.67
N ARG A 250 -0.82 6.79 -22.31
CA ARG A 250 0.64 6.80 -22.23
C ARG A 250 1.10 7.01 -20.78
N GLU A 251 0.52 7.98 -20.07
CA GLU A 251 0.87 8.27 -18.68
C GLU A 251 0.61 7.08 -17.76
N VAL A 252 -0.58 6.45 -17.84
CA VAL A 252 -0.92 5.30 -16.99
C VAL A 252 -0.02 4.10 -17.29
N THR A 253 0.32 3.88 -18.57
CA THR A 253 1.30 2.85 -18.97
C THR A 253 2.69 3.14 -18.40
N ASP A 254 3.16 4.39 -18.51
CA ASP A 254 4.45 4.82 -17.97
C ASP A 254 4.47 4.76 -16.43
N MET A 255 3.36 5.08 -15.76
CA MET A 255 3.21 4.93 -14.31
C MET A 255 3.40 3.48 -13.88
N LEU A 256 2.71 2.53 -14.52
CA LEU A 256 2.88 1.11 -14.23
C LEU A 256 4.34 0.68 -14.42
N ALA A 257 4.95 1.05 -15.54
CA ALA A 257 6.35 0.74 -15.82
C ALA A 257 7.30 1.30 -14.76
N ARG A 258 7.10 2.55 -14.33
CA ARG A 258 7.91 3.22 -13.30
C ARG A 258 7.75 2.55 -11.93
N VAL A 259 6.53 2.35 -11.45
CA VAL A 259 6.31 1.77 -10.11
C VAL A 259 6.75 0.30 -10.06
N SER A 260 6.64 -0.43 -11.17
CA SER A 260 7.12 -1.82 -11.26
C SER A 260 8.64 -1.94 -11.06
N THR A 261 9.41 -0.86 -11.23
CA THR A 261 10.86 -0.90 -10.95
C THR A 261 11.19 -1.08 -9.47
N LEU A 262 10.27 -0.73 -8.57
CA LEU A 262 10.44 -0.90 -7.12
C LEU A 262 10.27 -2.37 -6.68
N VAL A 263 9.55 -3.17 -7.47
CA VAL A 263 9.15 -4.53 -7.09
C VAL A 263 9.30 -5.49 -8.29
N PRO A 264 10.52 -5.78 -8.74
CA PRO A 264 10.76 -6.50 -9.99
C PRO A 264 10.23 -7.95 -9.99
N GLN A 265 9.97 -8.54 -8.82
CA GLN A 265 9.47 -9.90 -8.68
C GLN A 265 7.94 -9.99 -8.54
N LYS A 266 7.25 -8.86 -8.36
CA LYS A 266 5.81 -8.81 -8.10
C LYS A 266 5.07 -8.04 -9.19
N SER A 267 4.00 -8.64 -9.72
CA SER A 267 3.19 -8.00 -10.77
C SER A 267 2.18 -7.02 -10.18
N LEU A 268 2.33 -5.73 -10.50
CA LEU A 268 1.40 -4.68 -10.09
C LEU A 268 0.20 -4.49 -11.03
N ARG A 269 0.05 -5.32 -12.07
CA ARG A 269 -1.01 -5.15 -13.09
C ARG A 269 -2.42 -5.12 -12.50
N ALA A 270 -2.69 -5.96 -11.50
CA ALA A 270 -4.00 -6.02 -10.86
C ALA A 270 -4.43 -4.67 -10.27
N ALA A 271 -3.50 -3.94 -9.64
CA ALA A 271 -3.76 -2.61 -9.08
C ALA A 271 -4.10 -1.54 -10.15
N PHE A 272 -3.74 -1.78 -11.41
CA PHE A 272 -4.00 -0.87 -12.53
C PHE A 272 -5.21 -1.27 -13.38
N THR A 273 -5.74 -2.49 -13.26
CA THR A 273 -6.81 -3.02 -14.12
C THR A 273 -7.96 -2.04 -14.27
N ARG A 274 -8.49 -1.54 -13.15
CA ARG A 274 -9.63 -0.63 -13.15
C ARG A 274 -9.32 0.73 -13.79
N LEU A 275 -8.13 1.28 -13.54
CA LEU A 275 -7.68 2.51 -14.17
C LEU A 275 -7.47 2.34 -15.68
N PHE A 276 -6.94 1.20 -16.13
CA PHE A 276 -6.85 0.89 -17.56
C PHE A 276 -8.23 0.77 -18.22
N GLN A 277 -9.24 0.24 -17.53
CA GLN A 277 -10.60 0.25 -18.07
C GLN A 277 -11.16 1.67 -18.21
N VAL A 278 -10.85 2.56 -17.26
CA VAL A 278 -11.20 3.99 -17.36
C VAL A 278 -10.54 4.64 -18.58
N VAL A 279 -9.23 4.41 -18.77
CA VAL A 279 -8.47 4.86 -19.95
C VAL A 279 -9.06 4.30 -21.25
N PHE A 280 -9.41 3.01 -21.26
CA PHE A 280 -10.00 2.35 -22.42
C PHE A 280 -11.31 3.00 -22.84
N ILE A 281 -12.23 3.26 -21.90
CA ILE A 281 -13.49 3.95 -22.19
C ILE A 281 -13.24 5.35 -22.74
N LEU A 282 -12.27 6.08 -22.16
CA LEU A 282 -11.88 7.39 -22.64
C LEU A 282 -11.21 7.36 -24.01
N ASN A 283 -10.67 6.23 -24.48
CA ASN A 283 -10.05 6.08 -25.80
C ASN A 283 -10.98 5.48 -26.86
N LEU A 284 -12.26 5.26 -26.55
CA LEU A 284 -13.22 4.79 -27.56
C LEU A 284 -13.34 5.78 -28.72
N MET A 285 -13.48 5.25 -29.93
CA MET A 285 -13.70 6.07 -31.13
C MET A 285 -15.15 6.58 -31.23
N GLN A 286 -16.11 5.83 -30.67
CA GLN A 286 -17.53 6.20 -30.67
C GLN A 286 -18.18 5.73 -29.35
N PRO A 287 -19.18 6.45 -28.81
CA PRO A 287 -19.87 6.05 -27.59
C PRO A 287 -20.49 4.66 -27.66
N SER A 288 -20.98 4.23 -28.83
CA SER A 288 -21.64 2.94 -29.03
C SER A 288 -20.69 1.74 -28.89
N HIS A 289 -19.39 1.92 -29.13
CA HIS A 289 -18.40 0.83 -29.02
C HIS A 289 -18.31 0.26 -27.60
N VAL A 290 -18.77 0.99 -26.58
CA VAL A 290 -18.83 0.47 -25.21
C VAL A 290 -19.71 -0.78 -25.09
N LEU A 291 -20.70 -0.95 -25.97
CA LEU A 291 -21.62 -2.10 -25.94
C LEU A 291 -20.91 -3.42 -26.22
N ASP A 292 -19.88 -3.39 -27.07
CA ASP A 292 -19.11 -4.58 -27.46
C ASP A 292 -18.27 -5.11 -26.28
N TYR A 293 -17.93 -4.23 -25.33
CA TYR A 293 -17.07 -4.53 -24.17
C TYR A 293 -17.82 -4.42 -22.84
N LEU A 294 -19.14 -4.20 -22.88
CA LEU A 294 -19.92 -3.85 -21.68
C LEU A 294 -19.81 -4.93 -20.60
N THR A 295 -19.83 -6.21 -20.97
CA THR A 295 -19.71 -7.30 -19.99
C THR A 295 -18.40 -7.26 -19.21
N SER A 296 -17.27 -7.09 -19.90
CA SER A 296 -15.94 -7.04 -19.28
C SER A 296 -15.74 -5.78 -18.44
N VAL A 297 -16.18 -4.61 -18.94
CA VAL A 297 -16.01 -3.34 -18.20
C VAL A 297 -16.93 -3.28 -16.97
N ARG A 298 -18.06 -3.99 -16.98
CA ARG A 298 -19.01 -4.01 -15.87
C ARG A 298 -18.56 -4.85 -14.67
N GLU A 299 -17.52 -5.66 -14.81
CA GLU A 299 -16.89 -6.38 -13.70
C GLU A 299 -16.27 -5.38 -12.71
N GLU A 300 -15.71 -4.28 -13.20
CA GLU A 300 -14.99 -3.30 -12.36
C GLU A 300 -15.66 -1.91 -12.31
N LEU A 301 -16.43 -1.50 -13.33
CA LEU A 301 -17.00 -0.15 -13.44
C LEU A 301 -18.54 -0.14 -13.37
N SER A 302 -19.08 0.85 -12.65
CA SER A 302 -20.52 1.12 -12.61
C SER A 302 -21.02 1.75 -13.92
N LEU A 303 -22.31 1.55 -14.27
CA LEU A 303 -22.93 2.21 -15.43
C LEU A 303 -22.84 3.75 -15.33
N GLU A 304 -22.96 4.30 -14.11
CA GLU A 304 -22.85 5.74 -13.88
C GLU A 304 -21.44 6.26 -14.13
N THR A 305 -20.43 5.49 -13.71
CA THR A 305 -19.02 5.78 -13.99
C THR A 305 -18.77 5.79 -15.50
N ILE A 306 -19.19 4.75 -16.21
CA ILE A 306 -19.02 4.66 -17.67
C ILE A 306 -19.73 5.83 -18.37
N ALA A 307 -20.96 6.14 -17.98
CA ALA A 307 -21.70 7.29 -18.51
C ALA A 307 -21.01 8.64 -18.23
N THR A 308 -20.36 8.78 -17.07
CA THR A 308 -19.57 9.96 -16.74
C THR A 308 -18.34 10.09 -17.63
N LEU A 309 -17.60 9.00 -17.84
CA LEU A 309 -16.42 8.97 -18.71
C LEU A 309 -16.78 9.31 -20.17
N LEU A 310 -17.86 8.73 -20.70
CA LEU A 310 -18.35 9.07 -22.04
C LEU A 310 -18.71 10.56 -22.17
N ARG A 311 -19.25 11.19 -21.12
CA ARG A 311 -19.58 12.62 -21.10
C ARG A 311 -18.35 13.53 -20.98
N MET A 312 -17.23 13.02 -20.47
CA MET A 312 -16.00 13.79 -20.40
C MET A 312 -15.35 14.00 -21.78
N ARG A 313 -15.65 13.12 -22.75
CA ARG A 313 -15.12 13.23 -24.12
C ARG A 313 -15.85 14.32 -24.91
N ILE A 314 -15.13 15.39 -25.23
CA ILE A 314 -15.70 16.56 -25.92
C ILE A 314 -16.03 16.27 -27.38
N ASP A 315 -15.37 15.28 -27.98
CA ASP A 315 -15.55 14.89 -29.38
C ASP A 315 -16.86 14.11 -29.60
N PHE A 316 -17.45 13.60 -28.51
CA PHE A 316 -18.68 12.82 -28.56
C PHE A 316 -19.91 13.72 -28.52
N LYS A 317 -20.83 13.49 -29.46
CA LYS A 317 -22.10 14.24 -29.50
C LYS A 317 -23.01 13.76 -28.39
N SER A 318 -23.68 14.70 -27.70
CA SER A 318 -24.59 14.38 -26.59
C SER A 318 -25.72 13.40 -26.98
N GLN A 319 -26.20 13.44 -28.22
CA GLN A 319 -27.21 12.51 -28.74
C GLN A 319 -26.69 11.08 -28.86
N GLU A 320 -25.43 10.91 -29.29
CA GLU A 320 -24.78 9.61 -29.44
C GLU A 320 -24.49 9.01 -28.07
N ILE A 321 -24.04 9.82 -27.11
CA ILE A 321 -23.86 9.43 -25.71
C ILE A 321 -25.18 8.98 -25.10
N ALA A 322 -26.27 9.76 -25.26
CA ALA A 322 -27.57 9.41 -24.72
C ALA A 322 -28.10 8.08 -25.27
N ARG A 323 -27.92 7.83 -26.58
CA ARG A 323 -28.28 6.56 -27.22
C ARG A 323 -27.45 5.40 -26.68
N ALA A 324 -26.15 5.57 -26.53
CA ALA A 324 -25.27 4.53 -25.97
C ALA A 324 -25.67 4.18 -24.54
N ILE A 325 -25.93 5.18 -23.68
CA ILE A 325 -26.36 4.97 -22.29
C ILE A 325 -27.70 4.21 -22.21
N ASP A 326 -28.68 4.55 -23.04
CA ASP A 326 -29.97 3.85 -23.10
C ASP A 326 -29.79 2.38 -23.53
N GLN A 327 -28.96 2.14 -24.55
CA GLN A 327 -28.63 0.79 -25.03
C GLN A 327 -27.88 -0.02 -23.97
N MET A 328 -26.92 0.58 -23.26
CA MET A 328 -26.18 -0.06 -22.17
C MET A 328 -27.12 -0.46 -21.03
N THR A 329 -28.04 0.43 -20.64
CA THR A 329 -28.99 0.17 -19.56
C THR A 329 -29.93 -0.98 -19.93
N LYS A 330 -30.40 -1.03 -21.19
CA LYS A 330 -31.20 -2.14 -21.72
C LYS A 330 -30.41 -3.45 -21.75
N ALA A 331 -29.14 -3.42 -22.15
CA ALA A 331 -28.28 -4.59 -22.19
C ALA A 331 -27.97 -5.14 -20.78
N ASP A 332 -27.65 -4.28 -19.81
CA ASP A 332 -27.42 -4.67 -18.40
C ASP A 332 -28.68 -5.29 -17.78
N ALA A 333 -29.85 -4.71 -18.04
CA ALA A 333 -31.13 -5.26 -17.59
C ALA A 333 -31.41 -6.65 -18.20
N LYS A 334 -31.14 -6.83 -19.50
CA LYS A 334 -31.29 -8.13 -20.18
C LYS A 334 -30.35 -9.18 -19.60
N ASN A 335 -29.10 -8.83 -19.34
CA ASN A 335 -28.10 -9.74 -18.77
C ASN A 335 -28.44 -10.17 -17.33
N LYS A 336 -29.00 -9.26 -16.52
CA LYS A 336 -29.51 -9.60 -15.19
C LYS A 336 -30.70 -10.57 -15.27
N ALA A 337 -31.61 -10.37 -16.21
CA ALA A 337 -32.76 -11.26 -16.41
C ALA A 337 -32.34 -12.67 -16.87
N SER A 338 -31.31 -12.81 -17.70
CA SER A 338 -30.81 -14.13 -18.14
C SER A 338 -30.07 -14.90 -17.04
N ASN A 339 -29.36 -14.21 -16.14
CA ASN A 339 -28.66 -14.86 -15.02
C ASN A 339 -29.60 -15.37 -13.92
N VAL A 340 -30.75 -14.70 -13.72
CA VAL A 340 -31.77 -15.16 -12.77
C VAL A 340 -32.50 -16.40 -13.29
N GLY A 341 -32.71 -16.52 -14.61
CA GLY A 341 -33.36 -17.68 -15.23
C GLY A 341 -32.50 -18.93 -15.39
N SER A 342 -31.18 -18.85 -15.16
CA SER A 342 -30.23 -19.96 -15.30
C SER A 342 -29.76 -20.55 -13.96
N SER A 343 -30.24 -19.99 -12.85
CA SER A 343 -29.96 -20.46 -11.48
C SER A 343 -31.19 -21.11 -10.81
N SER A 344 -32.18 -21.55 -11.60
CA SER A 344 -33.40 -22.25 -11.12
C SER A 344 -33.46 -23.68 -11.58
#